data_AF-A0A917PGJ6-F1
#
_entry.id   AF-A0A917PGJ6-F1
#
_cell.length_a   1.000
_cell.length_b   1.000
_cell.length_c   1.000
_cell.angle_alpha   90.00
_cell.angle_beta   90.00
_cell.angle_gamma   90.00
#
_symmetry.space_group_name_H-M   'P 1'
#
loop_
_entity.id
_entity.type
_entity.pdbx_description
1 polymer ?
#
loop_
_entity_poly.entity_id
_entity_poly.type
_entity_poly.pdbx_seq_one_letter_code
_entity_poly.pdbx_strand_id
1 'polypeptide(L)' 'MANLDESADLVITHQDLTERARLQSPNAIHVSVENFMNSPKYDEIVMMMIQSEGVR' A
#
# COMPACT_ATOMS: atom_id res chain seq x y z
N MET A 1 -16.25 -4.20 -9.03
CA MET A 1 -14.89 -4.74 -9.18
C MET A 1 -13.95 -3.58 -8.90
N ALA A 2 -13.05 -3.73 -7.93
CA ALA A 2 -12.04 -2.70 -7.67
C ALA A 2 -10.97 -2.82 -8.75
N ASN A 3 -10.90 -1.84 -9.65
CA ASN A 3 -9.85 -1.77 -10.66
C ASN A 3 -8.69 -1.01 -10.01
N LEU A 4 -7.58 -1.69 -9.74
CA LEU A 4 -6.34 -1.04 -9.38
C LEU A 4 -5.77 -0.42 -10.66
N ASP A 5 -5.60 0.89 -10.67
CA ASP A 5 -4.94 1.60 -11.76
C ASP A 5 -3.47 1.14 -11.84
N GLU A 6 -2.98 0.87 -13.04
CA GLU A 6 -1.58 0.47 -13.26
C GLU A 6 -0.60 1.60 -12.90
N SER A 7 -1.10 2.83 -12.73
CA SER A 7 -0.32 3.98 -12.24
C SER A 7 -0.18 4.06 -10.72
N ALA A 8 -0.70 3.09 -9.96
CA ALA A 8 -0.62 3.14 -8.50
C ALA A 8 0.81 2.83 -8.02
N ASP A 9 1.45 3.80 -7.37
CA ASP A 9 2.78 3.61 -6.76
C ASP A 9 2.71 2.80 -5.45
N LEU A 10 1.58 2.88 -4.73
CA LEU A 10 1.34 2.20 -3.46
C LEU A 10 -0.07 1.59 -3.41
N VAL A 11 -0.15 0.31 -3.04
CA VAL A 11 -1.40 -0.43 -2.89
C VAL A 11 -1.48 -1.00 -1.46
N ILE A 12 -2.50 -0.56 -0.72
CA ILE A 12 -2.79 -1.03 0.64
C ILE A 12 -3.97 -1.99 0.60
N THR A 13 -3.80 -3.20 1.12
CA THR A 13 -4.85 -4.24 1.11
C THR A 13 -4.95 -4.99 2.42
N HIS A 14 -6.07 -5.66 2.66
CA HIS A 14 -6.14 -6.65 3.72
C HIS A 14 -5.18 -7.80 3.39
N GLN A 15 -4.53 -8.39 4.39
CA GLN A 15 -3.53 -9.44 4.20
C GLN A 15 -4.00 -10.61 3.31
N ASP A 16 -5.29 -10.97 3.39
CA ASP A 16 -5.87 -12.08 2.59
C ASP A 16 -6.00 -11.73 1.09
N LEU A 17 -5.87 -10.46 0.74
CA LEU A 17 -6.04 -9.94 -0.63
C LEU A 17 -4.74 -9.43 -1.24
N THR A 18 -3.66 -9.28 -0.46
CA THR A 18 -2.39 -8.74 -0.93
C THR A 18 -1.82 -9.52 -2.11
N GLU A 19 -1.85 -10.85 -2.05
CA GLU A 19 -1.36 -11.68 -3.16
C GLU A 19 -2.15 -11.45 -4.45
N ARG A 20 -3.47 -11.23 -4.35
CA ARG A 20 -4.28 -10.88 -5.53
C ARG A 20 -3.91 -9.49 -6.08
N ALA A 21 -3.66 -8.53 -5.20
CA ALA A 21 -3.24 -7.19 -5.60
C ALA A 21 -1.86 -7.18 -6.25
N ARG A 22 -0.91 -7.99 -5.77
CA ARG A 22 0.41 -8.18 -6.39
C ARG A 22 0.31 -8.69 -7.82
N LEU A 23 -0.62 -9.61 -8.09
CA LEU A 23 -0.87 -10.10 -9.45
C LEU A 23 -1.45 -9.02 -10.36
N GLN A 24 -2.24 -8.09 -9.82
CA GLN A 24 -2.93 -7.07 -10.60
C GLN A 24 -2.09 -5.80 -10.83
N SER A 25 -1.24 -5.43 -9.88
CA SER A 25 -0.27 -4.34 -10.03
C SER A 25 1.08 -4.78 -9.48
N PRO A 26 1.86 -5.55 -10.26
CA PRO A 26 3.14 -6.11 -9.80
C PRO A 26 4.22 -5.06 -9.55
N ASN A 27 4.06 -3.86 -10.12
CA ASN A 27 5.04 -2.78 -10.02
C ASN A 27 4.78 -1.84 -8.84
N ALA A 28 3.60 -1.92 -8.20
CA ALA A 28 3.28 -1.11 -7.04
C ALA A 28 4.01 -1.62 -5.78
N ILE A 29 4.24 -0.72 -4.82
CA ILE A 29 4.60 -1.10 -3.46
C ILE A 29 3.35 -1.67 -2.77
N HIS A 30 3.45 -2.85 -2.16
CA HIS A 30 2.30 -3.51 -1.51
C HIS A 30 2.43 -3.50 0.00
N VAL A 31 1.44 -2.95 0.69
CA VAL A 31 1.35 -2.98 2.16
C VAL A 31 0.10 -3.73 2.59
N SER A 32 0.29 -4.83 3.31
CA SER A 32 -0.80 -5.62 3.90
C SER A 32 -1.21 -5.08 5.26
N VAL A 33 -2.49 -4.92 5.56
CA VAL A 33 -3.00 -4.59 6.89
C VAL A 33 -3.95 -5.66 7.41
N GLU A 34 -4.02 -5.84 8.73
CA GLU A 34 -4.99 -6.73 9.40
C GLU A 34 -6.31 -6.01 9.72
N ASN A 35 -6.28 -4.69 9.91
CA ASN A 35 -7.47 -3.89 10.18
C ASN A 35 -7.27 -2.46 9.65
N PHE A 36 -8.14 -2.02 8.74
CA PHE A 36 -8.04 -0.71 8.10
C PHE A 36 -8.25 0.48 9.04
N MET A 37 -8.92 0.31 10.18
CA MET A 37 -9.25 1.45 11.05
C MET A 37 -8.13 1.77 12.05
N ASN A 38 -7.35 0.78 12.48
CA ASN A 38 -6.38 0.93 13.58
C ASN A 38 -5.06 0.14 13.35
N SER A 39 -4.66 -0.12 12.11
CA SER A 39 -3.39 -0.81 11.89
C SER A 39 -2.22 0.13 12.24
N PRO A 40 -1.27 -0.28 13.10
CA PRO A 40 -0.05 0.50 13.36
C PRO A 40 0.79 0.73 12.10
N LYS A 41 0.50 0.01 11.00
CA LYS A 41 1.17 0.18 9.70
C LYS A 41 0.93 1.54 9.05
N TYR A 42 -0.12 2.28 9.43
CA TYR A 42 -0.31 3.63 8.88
C TYR A 42 0.83 4.57 9.28
N ASP A 43 1.33 4.47 10.51
CA ASP A 43 2.46 5.28 10.98
C ASP A 43 3.74 4.97 10.17
N GLU A 44 3.97 3.69 9.87
CA GLU A 44 5.08 3.26 9.01
C GLU A 44 4.94 3.79 7.57
N ILE A 45 3.74 3.74 6.99
CA ILE A 45 3.47 4.25 5.65
C ILE A 45 3.71 5.76 5.58
N VAL A 46 3.21 6.51 6.57
CA VAL A 46 3.40 7.96 6.64
C VAL A 46 4.89 8.29 6.80
N MET A 47 5.63 7.52 7.61
CA MET A 47 7.06 7.70 7.77
C MET A 47 7.86 7.39 6.49
N MET A 48 7.46 6.36 5.73
CA MET A 48 8.03 6.06 4.41
C MET A 48 7.76 7.20 3.41
N MET A 49 6.54 7.74 3.37
CA MET A 49 6.19 8.88 2.51
C MET A 49 7.01 10.12 2.88
N ILE A 50 7.09 10.47 4.17
CA ILE A 50 7.88 11.62 4.64
C ILE A 50 9.37 11.46 4.32
N GLN A 51 9.93 10.25 4.43
CA GLN A 51 11.32 10.00 4.02
C GLN A 51 11.51 10.11 2.50
N SER A 52 10.54 9.64 1.71
CA SER A 52 10.56 9.76 0.25
C SER A 52 10.40 11.22 -0.23
N GLU A 53 9.67 12.03 0.53
CA GLU A 53 9.48 13.48 0.34
C GLU A 53 10.53 14.32 1.07
N GLY A 54 11.58 13.70 1.62
CA GLY A 54 12.64 14.39 2.32
C GLY A 54 13.31 15.47 1.46
N VAL A 55 13.06 16.73 1.82
CA VAL A 55 13.90 17.89 1.53
C VAL A 55 14.05 18.21 0.03
N ARG A 56 13.06 18.94 -0.50
CA ARG A 56 13.30 19.96 -1.52
C ARG A 56 12.83 21.31 -1.02
#